data_AF-A0A1I2HRZ7-F1
#
_entry.id   AF-A0A1I2HRZ7-F1
#
_cell.length_a   1.000
_cell.length_b   1.000
_cell.length_c   1.000
_cell.angle_alpha   90.00
_cell.angle_beta   90.00
_cell.angle_gamma   90.00
#
_symmetry.space_group_name_H-M   'P 1'
#
loop_
_entity.id
_entity.type
_entity.pdbx_description
1 polymer ?
#
loop_
_entity_poly.entity_id
_entity_poly.type
_entity_poly.pdbx_seq_one_letter_code
_entity_poly.pdbx_strand_id
1 'polypeptide(L)'
;MVGAGILCRVTITRTLLKRILREIDGLDVFPAVDDAMLAEFSPRDEGEGHGFVYWSRAADQAFDKKGALIRPLPMWWGTSRAELQMAFARRKLVVRIEASDVPRDDYAEHGTLVLSPRSEAASADLLRLLDVFAALAKREVLALACAGSTQSAGWEIVAERERDPEQTAVFWHEQSHDAFDAVGRLTSRLHLYWRGDAGRVCDALVEAGFTVERPKSDTQSIVVLPPDNPSPDIERFADALVANPVVAAAKPARKARASAGPFAPLHRYRGPDRTKPIHRLRFDPTGAWLVVAQSPHYGGPEHLLSRVDVATGERQRTFAADCDAWECGGIDFLPDGRLVFSLQDRGVRVKVWEPAGDVERELACEKFSPGSSVALSSIDAGGTTLAVTTGTDVSLRTVGPPGAEAWPERARVSGAPAKAYPVALLAPDGRHVLWGDFGGEEIRWIDVASGRKLWKAHPLGVPYSGGAMDELRFDPAGEHLVALCRHGGWADEGQSLQSYALADGKPAHAALEKASKGVTAFAFHPDGARVAIGKLDGHVVLLAYPGGELLASQKVLDKKGRVTAIAFDPTGARMAVGSEKGELAVLAVPARA
;
A
#
# COMPACT_ATOMS: atom_id res chain seq x y z
N MET A 1 41.67 23.10 -35.12
CA MET A 1 41.19 24.08 -34.11
C MET A 1 39.72 24.30 -34.37
N VAL A 2 38.72 24.12 -33.50
CA VAL A 2 38.49 23.67 -32.11
C VAL A 2 36.96 23.37 -32.11
N GLY A 3 36.37 22.39 -31.42
CA GLY A 3 36.91 21.48 -30.43
C GLY A 3 35.86 20.54 -29.85
N ALA A 4 36.39 19.56 -29.11
CA ALA A 4 35.85 18.96 -27.89
C ALA A 4 34.45 18.30 -27.96
N GLY A 5 34.33 17.24 -28.77
CA GLY A 5 33.50 16.11 -28.35
C GLY A 5 34.19 15.45 -27.15
N ILE A 6 33.64 15.64 -25.94
CA ILE A 6 34.20 15.10 -24.70
C ILE A 6 34.15 13.57 -24.76
N LEU A 7 35.22 13.00 -25.29
CA LEU A 7 35.66 11.61 -25.13
C LEU A 7 36.06 11.40 -23.68
N CYS A 8 35.08 11.39 -22.77
CA CYS A 8 35.30 10.82 -21.45
C CYS A 8 35.30 9.29 -21.62
N ARG A 9 36.45 8.72 -21.99
CA ARG A 9 36.79 7.31 -21.76
C ARG A 9 36.90 7.09 -20.25
N VAL A 10 35.77 7.13 -19.54
CA VAL A 10 35.72 6.67 -18.16
C VAL A 10 35.64 5.15 -18.26
N THR A 11 36.81 4.53 -18.15
CA THR A 11 36.91 3.11 -17.90
C THR A 11 36.24 2.82 -16.55
N ILE A 12 35.22 1.94 -16.53
CA ILE A 12 34.60 1.52 -15.27
C ILE A 12 35.62 0.66 -14.53
N THR A 13 36.30 1.23 -13.53
CA THR A 13 37.24 0.49 -12.69
C THR A 13 36.51 -0.18 -11.53
N ARG A 14 37.08 -1.23 -10.93
CA ARG A 14 36.54 -1.84 -9.69
C ARG A 14 36.28 -0.80 -8.60
N THR A 15 37.21 0.16 -8.45
CA THR A 15 37.10 1.25 -7.47
C THR A 15 35.93 2.19 -7.80
N LEU A 16 35.75 2.55 -9.07
CA LEU A 16 34.64 3.39 -9.50
C LEU A 16 33.29 2.68 -9.33
N LEU A 17 33.21 1.40 -9.69
CA LEU A 17 32.01 0.57 -9.51
C LEU A 17 31.59 0.53 -8.04
N LYS A 18 32.52 0.19 -7.13
CA LYS A 18 32.24 0.18 -5.69
C LYS A 18 31.82 1.56 -5.16
N ARG A 19 32.39 2.64 -5.70
CA ARG A 19 32.02 4.01 -5.32
C ARG A 19 30.60 4.35 -5.76
N ILE A 20 30.18 3.96 -6.97
CA ILE A 20 28.82 4.20 -7.48
C ILE A 20 27.81 3.44 -6.62
N LEU A 21 28.07 2.16 -6.32
CA LEU A 21 27.14 1.35 -5.53
C LEU A 21 26.98 1.88 -4.10
N ARG A 22 28.05 2.35 -3.48
CA ARG A 22 28.01 2.98 -2.14
C ARG A 22 27.30 4.34 -2.09
N GLU A 23 26.92 4.92 -3.23
CA GLU A 23 26.08 6.12 -3.27
C GLU A 23 24.59 5.79 -3.08
N ILE A 24 24.22 4.52 -3.14
CA ILE A 24 22.86 4.04 -2.84
C ILE A 24 22.78 3.82 -1.33
N ASP A 25 21.86 4.53 -0.69
CA ASP A 25 21.73 4.53 0.76
C ASP A 25 21.24 3.17 1.26
N GLY A 26 21.83 2.68 2.34
CA GLY A 26 21.51 1.34 2.88
C GLY A 26 21.83 0.17 1.95
N LEU A 27 22.71 0.33 0.95
CA LEU A 27 23.13 -0.76 0.05
C LEU A 27 24.45 -1.42 0.51
N ASP A 28 24.35 -2.68 0.93
CA ASP A 28 25.48 -3.52 1.27
C ASP A 28 26.16 -4.10 0.03
N VAL A 29 27.43 -3.78 -0.15
CA VAL A 29 28.25 -4.26 -1.27
C VAL A 29 29.15 -5.39 -0.79
N PHE A 30 28.74 -6.62 -1.04
CA PHE A 30 29.47 -7.81 -0.62
C PHE A 30 30.70 -8.08 -1.50
N PRO A 31 31.75 -8.72 -0.95
CA PRO A 31 32.88 -9.19 -1.75
C PRO A 31 32.46 -10.31 -2.72
N ALA A 32 33.34 -10.61 -3.69
CA ALA A 32 33.08 -11.66 -4.66
C ALA A 32 32.90 -13.02 -3.97
N VAL A 33 31.72 -13.63 -4.16
CA VAL A 33 31.29 -14.90 -3.56
C VAL A 33 31.81 -16.06 -4.41
N ASP A 34 32.13 -17.19 -3.78
CA ASP A 34 32.56 -18.39 -4.52
C ASP A 34 31.40 -18.97 -5.33
N ASP A 35 31.66 -19.46 -6.55
CA ASP A 35 30.59 -19.94 -7.45
C ASP A 35 29.83 -21.13 -6.84
N ALA A 36 30.50 -21.93 -6.00
CA ALA A 36 29.87 -23.03 -5.26
C ALA A 36 28.95 -22.55 -4.13
N MET A 37 29.21 -21.37 -3.54
CA MET A 37 28.35 -20.78 -2.51
C MET A 37 27.17 -20.03 -3.11
N LEU A 38 27.25 -19.56 -4.36
CA LEU A 38 26.20 -18.77 -4.99
C LEU A 38 24.83 -19.48 -5.11
N ALA A 39 24.80 -20.80 -5.12
CA ALA A 39 23.55 -21.56 -5.15
C ALA A 39 22.84 -21.63 -3.79
N GLU A 40 23.57 -21.40 -2.69
CA GLU A 40 23.08 -21.52 -1.31
C GLU A 40 23.13 -20.16 -0.57
N PHE A 41 23.82 -19.16 -1.12
CA PHE A 41 24.01 -17.85 -0.52
C PHE A 41 22.76 -16.99 -0.66
N SER A 42 22.04 -16.83 0.45
CA SER A 42 20.96 -15.86 0.62
C SER A 42 21.47 -14.69 1.48
N PRO A 43 21.77 -13.52 0.90
CA PRO A 43 22.24 -12.36 1.67
C PRO A 43 21.21 -11.87 2.70
N ARG A 44 19.94 -12.28 2.56
CA ARG A 44 18.86 -11.95 3.50
C ARG A 44 19.06 -12.60 4.88
N ASP A 45 19.80 -13.70 4.97
CA ASP A 45 20.03 -14.40 6.26
C ASP A 45 21.16 -13.76 7.09
N GLU A 46 21.99 -12.90 6.48
CA GLU A 46 23.16 -12.28 7.12
C GLU A 46 22.97 -10.79 7.46
N GLY A 47 21.91 -10.13 6.96
CA GLY A 47 21.66 -8.70 7.18
C GLY A 47 20.17 -8.34 7.29
N GLU A 48 19.80 -7.67 8.37
CA GLU A 48 18.45 -7.13 8.61
C GLU A 48 18.12 -6.05 7.56
N GLY A 49 17.17 -6.32 6.64
CA GLY A 49 16.41 -5.29 5.92
C GLY A 49 17.14 -4.31 4.99
N HIS A 50 18.46 -4.41 4.81
CA HIS A 50 19.25 -3.54 3.94
C HIS A 50 19.41 -4.13 2.53
N GLY A 51 19.38 -3.28 1.50
CA GLY A 51 19.52 -3.74 0.12
C GLY A 51 20.93 -4.30 -0.11
N PHE A 52 21.12 -5.22 -1.06
CA PHE A 52 22.43 -5.86 -1.28
C PHE A 52 22.87 -5.84 -2.74
N VAL A 53 24.19 -5.93 -2.99
CA VAL A 53 24.79 -6.22 -4.30
C VAL A 53 25.99 -7.16 -4.13
N TYR A 54 26.07 -8.20 -4.96
CA TYR A 54 27.22 -9.11 -5.03
C TYR A 54 27.47 -9.62 -6.46
N TRP A 55 28.66 -10.18 -6.69
CA TRP A 55 29.01 -10.89 -7.92
C TRP A 55 29.92 -12.08 -7.62
N SER A 56 30.07 -12.96 -8.61
CA SER A 56 30.85 -14.17 -8.44
C SER A 56 32.36 -13.94 -8.57
N ARG A 57 33.18 -14.79 -7.95
CA ARG A 57 34.63 -14.78 -8.16
C ARG A 57 35.02 -15.07 -9.61
N ALA A 58 34.24 -15.87 -10.36
CA ALA A 58 34.48 -16.01 -11.80
C ALA A 58 34.20 -14.72 -12.58
N ALA A 59 33.23 -13.91 -12.14
CA ALA A 59 32.90 -12.64 -12.76
C ALA A 59 34.03 -11.59 -12.63
N ASP A 60 34.99 -11.79 -11.73
CA ASP A 60 36.19 -10.94 -11.58
C ASP A 60 37.09 -10.95 -12.84
N GLN A 61 36.96 -11.98 -13.71
CA GLN A 61 37.59 -12.06 -15.03
C GLN A 61 37.04 -11.05 -16.05
N ALA A 62 35.95 -10.36 -15.71
CA ALA A 62 35.43 -9.24 -16.50
C ALA A 62 36.33 -8.00 -16.42
N PHE A 63 37.29 -7.97 -15.48
CA PHE A 63 38.26 -6.89 -15.33
C PHE A 63 39.64 -7.26 -15.89
N ASP A 64 40.31 -6.32 -16.53
CA ASP A 64 41.71 -6.48 -16.93
C ASP A 64 42.67 -6.34 -15.73
N LYS A 65 43.97 -6.54 -15.96
CA LYS A 65 45.02 -6.41 -14.93
C LYS A 65 45.12 -5.00 -14.33
N LYS A 66 44.58 -3.97 -15.00
CA LYS A 66 44.53 -2.58 -14.52
C LYS A 66 43.21 -2.27 -13.82
N GLY A 67 42.35 -3.27 -13.64
CA GLY A 67 41.05 -3.15 -12.98
C GLY A 67 39.97 -2.53 -13.85
N ALA A 68 40.18 -2.42 -15.16
CA ALA A 68 39.22 -1.91 -16.14
C ALA A 68 38.20 -2.98 -16.50
N LEU A 69 36.91 -2.65 -16.50
CA LEU A 69 35.89 -3.54 -17.03
C LEU A 69 36.05 -3.70 -18.55
N ILE A 70 36.29 -4.93 -19.00
CA ILE A 70 36.54 -5.30 -20.41
C ILE A 70 35.51 -6.29 -20.96
N ARG A 71 34.62 -6.82 -20.12
CA ARG A 71 33.50 -7.70 -20.50
C ARG A 71 32.26 -7.36 -19.66
N PRO A 72 31.05 -7.75 -20.10
CA PRO A 72 29.87 -7.83 -19.25
C PRO A 72 30.20 -8.41 -17.87
N LEU A 73 29.87 -7.67 -16.81
CA LEU A 73 29.98 -8.15 -15.43
C LEU A 73 28.59 -8.53 -14.94
N PRO A 74 28.24 -9.82 -14.85
CA PRO A 74 26.98 -10.23 -14.23
C PRO A 74 27.05 -9.99 -12.73
N MET A 75 26.02 -9.33 -12.20
CA MET A 75 25.88 -9.06 -10.76
C MET A 75 24.46 -9.33 -10.33
N TRP A 76 24.31 -9.71 -9.06
CA TRP A 76 23.04 -9.88 -8.38
C TRP A 76 22.85 -8.75 -7.39
N TRP A 77 21.61 -8.32 -7.22
CA TRP A 77 21.26 -7.27 -6.28
C TRP A 77 19.91 -7.55 -5.63
N GLY A 78 19.64 -6.86 -4.54
CA GLY A 78 18.37 -6.82 -3.85
C GLY A 78 18.02 -5.40 -3.44
N THR A 79 17.69 -4.56 -4.41
CA THR A 79 17.34 -3.12 -4.31
C THR A 79 16.54 -2.77 -5.57
N SER A 80 15.96 -1.57 -5.68
CA SER A 80 15.15 -1.24 -6.86
C SER A 80 16.02 -1.05 -8.12
N ARG A 81 15.51 -1.47 -9.28
CA ARG A 81 16.10 -1.18 -10.60
C ARG A 81 16.29 0.31 -10.79
N ALA A 82 15.35 1.13 -10.31
CA ALA A 82 15.40 2.58 -10.41
C ALA A 82 16.61 3.17 -9.70
N GLU A 83 16.88 2.77 -8.45
CA GLU A 83 18.03 3.24 -7.68
C GLU A 83 19.36 2.88 -8.35
N LEU A 84 19.49 1.62 -8.82
CA LEU A 84 20.66 1.18 -9.55
C LEU A 84 20.85 1.96 -10.84
N GLN A 85 19.83 2.00 -11.71
CA GLN A 85 19.90 2.69 -12.99
C GLN A 85 20.24 4.17 -12.79
N MET A 86 19.66 4.82 -11.78
CA MET A 86 19.95 6.21 -11.42
C MET A 86 21.35 6.43 -10.87
N ALA A 87 21.90 5.53 -10.06
CA ALA A 87 23.27 5.64 -9.55
C ALA A 87 24.30 5.66 -10.70
N PHE A 88 24.11 4.78 -11.70
CA PHE A 88 24.94 4.78 -12.90
C PHE A 88 24.66 5.99 -13.81
N ALA A 89 23.39 6.35 -14.00
CA ALA A 89 22.99 7.45 -14.88
C ALA A 89 23.51 8.81 -14.37
N ARG A 90 23.57 9.03 -13.05
CA ARG A 90 24.21 10.22 -12.42
C ARG A 90 25.69 10.35 -12.78
N ARG A 91 26.37 9.26 -13.10
CA ARG A 91 27.76 9.24 -13.61
C ARG A 91 27.84 9.22 -15.14
N LYS A 92 26.73 9.46 -15.84
CA LYS A 92 26.61 9.40 -17.30
C LYS A 92 26.99 8.03 -17.87
N LEU A 93 26.65 6.97 -17.13
CA LEU A 93 26.78 5.58 -17.50
C LEU A 93 25.38 4.98 -17.73
N VAL A 94 25.27 4.09 -18.72
CA VAL A 94 24.07 3.28 -18.96
C VAL A 94 24.43 1.85 -18.59
N VAL A 95 23.52 1.20 -17.88
CA VAL A 95 23.65 -0.21 -17.50
C VAL A 95 22.47 -0.96 -18.06
N ARG A 96 22.67 -2.22 -18.48
CA ARG A 96 21.60 -3.10 -18.91
C ARG A 96 21.14 -3.90 -17.71
N ILE A 97 19.90 -3.70 -17.29
CA ILE A 97 19.32 -4.44 -16.15
C ILE A 97 18.38 -5.51 -16.70
N GLU A 98 18.81 -6.76 -16.63
CA GLU A 98 18.00 -7.90 -17.06
C GLU A 98 17.25 -8.45 -15.85
N ALA A 99 15.92 -8.49 -15.92
CA ALA A 99 15.09 -9.15 -14.92
C ALA A 99 15.42 -10.66 -14.92
N SER A 100 15.50 -11.28 -13.73
CA SER A 100 15.65 -12.73 -13.67
C SER A 100 14.30 -13.43 -13.89
N ASP A 101 14.32 -14.62 -14.49
CA ASP A 101 13.17 -15.53 -14.57
C ASP A 101 12.89 -16.25 -13.23
N VAL A 102 13.57 -15.87 -12.13
CA VAL A 102 13.46 -16.50 -10.82
C VAL A 102 12.19 -15.98 -10.12
N PRO A 103 11.36 -16.85 -9.49
CA PRO A 103 10.10 -16.46 -8.86
C PRO A 103 10.27 -15.33 -7.83
N ARG A 104 9.29 -14.42 -7.81
CA ARG A 104 9.24 -13.22 -6.95
C ARG A 104 9.00 -13.60 -5.48
N ASP A 105 9.93 -13.25 -4.61
CA ASP A 105 9.71 -13.13 -3.15
C ASP A 105 9.79 -11.65 -2.71
N ASP A 106 8.62 -11.02 -2.83
CA ASP A 106 8.01 -9.79 -2.32
C ASP A 106 8.74 -8.47 -1.99
N TYR A 107 10.05 -8.33 -1.76
CA TYR A 107 10.58 -6.99 -1.38
C TYR A 107 11.94 -6.58 -1.93
N ALA A 108 12.47 -7.29 -2.91
CA ALA A 108 13.65 -6.84 -3.63
C ALA A 108 13.61 -7.29 -5.09
N GLU A 109 13.83 -6.36 -6.02
CA GLU A 109 14.05 -6.73 -7.41
C GLU A 109 15.39 -7.46 -7.50
N HIS A 110 15.35 -8.71 -7.95
CA HIS A 110 16.53 -9.54 -8.15
C HIS A 110 16.67 -9.81 -9.65
N GLY A 111 17.83 -9.50 -10.21
CA GLY A 111 18.11 -9.73 -11.63
C GLY A 111 19.59 -9.94 -11.91
N THR A 112 19.94 -9.87 -13.20
CA THR A 112 21.33 -9.78 -13.64
C THR A 112 21.63 -8.39 -14.21
N LEU A 113 22.58 -7.69 -13.59
CA LEU A 113 22.99 -6.35 -13.97
C LEU A 113 24.15 -6.58 -14.90
N VAL A 114 23.98 -6.24 -16.17
CA VAL A 114 25.02 -6.36 -17.18
C VAL A 114 25.56 -4.97 -17.49
N LEU A 115 26.78 -4.71 -17.01
CA LEU A 115 27.49 -3.49 -17.35
C LEU A 115 27.89 -3.52 -18.83
N SER A 116 27.19 -2.72 -19.66
CA SER A 116 27.47 -2.59 -21.09
C SER A 116 28.41 -1.41 -21.36
N PRO A 117 29.30 -1.49 -22.36
CA PRO A 117 30.15 -0.37 -22.75
C PRO A 117 29.32 0.87 -23.12
N ARG A 118 29.86 2.06 -22.88
CA ARG A 118 29.22 3.38 -23.05
C ARG A 118 28.70 3.68 -24.48
N SER A 119 28.87 2.78 -25.45
CA SER A 119 28.45 2.93 -26.85
C SER A 119 26.93 2.98 -27.05
N GLU A 120 26.11 2.64 -26.05
CA GLU A 120 24.64 2.69 -26.15
C GLU A 120 23.99 3.97 -25.58
N ALA A 121 24.78 4.87 -25.01
CA ALA A 121 24.32 6.11 -24.36
C ALA A 121 23.60 7.09 -25.30
N ALA A 122 23.83 6.99 -26.62
CA ALA A 122 23.16 7.83 -27.60
C ALA A 122 21.65 7.58 -27.70
N SER A 123 21.17 6.43 -27.23
CA SER A 123 19.74 6.06 -27.25
C SER A 123 19.06 6.13 -25.89
N ALA A 124 19.75 6.56 -24.82
CA ALA A 124 19.20 6.58 -23.47
C ALA A 124 18.51 7.92 -23.16
N ASP A 125 17.19 7.97 -23.34
CA ASP A 125 16.34 9.11 -22.97
C ASP A 125 16.50 9.52 -21.51
N LEU A 126 16.78 8.57 -20.62
CA LEU A 126 17.09 8.84 -19.22
C LEU A 126 18.27 9.81 -19.06
N LEU A 127 19.35 9.65 -19.82
CA LEU A 127 20.51 10.55 -19.73
C LEU A 127 20.18 11.95 -20.25
N ARG A 128 19.40 12.04 -21.34
CA ARG A 128 18.90 13.29 -21.89
C ARG A 128 18.01 14.02 -20.88
N LEU A 129 17.11 13.29 -20.22
CA LEU A 129 16.24 13.85 -19.18
C LEU A 129 17.04 14.35 -17.96
N LEU A 130 18.10 13.64 -17.57
CA LEU A 130 19.01 14.12 -16.52
C LEU A 130 19.76 15.40 -16.93
N ASP A 131 20.08 15.58 -18.21
CA ASP A 131 20.64 16.84 -18.71
C ASP A 131 19.63 17.98 -18.64
N VAL A 132 18.35 17.72 -18.93
CA VAL A 132 17.26 18.69 -18.73
C VAL A 132 17.16 19.08 -17.27
N PHE A 133 17.13 18.11 -16.35
CA PHE A 133 17.03 18.37 -14.92
C PHE A 133 18.25 19.16 -14.40
N ALA A 134 19.46 18.85 -14.87
CA ALA A 134 20.65 19.61 -14.54
C ALA A 134 20.62 21.05 -15.10
N ALA A 135 20.03 21.26 -16.28
CA ALA A 135 19.84 22.59 -16.86
C ALA A 135 18.77 23.40 -16.10
N LEU A 136 17.66 22.77 -15.70
CA LEU A 136 16.63 23.36 -14.86
C LEU A 136 17.20 23.77 -13.49
N ALA A 137 18.02 22.92 -12.87
CA ALA A 137 18.69 23.23 -11.60
C ALA A 137 19.57 24.50 -11.66
N LYS A 138 20.26 24.74 -12.78
CA LYS A 138 21.06 25.96 -13.00
C LYS A 138 20.19 27.22 -13.16
N ARG A 139 18.90 27.05 -13.46
CA ARG A 139 17.91 28.10 -13.66
C ARG A 139 17.02 28.27 -12.41
N GLU A 140 17.50 27.89 -11.23
CA GLU A 140 16.77 28.01 -9.96
C GLU A 140 15.46 27.19 -9.91
N VAL A 141 15.37 26.09 -10.67
CA VAL A 141 14.29 25.10 -10.51
C VAL A 141 14.80 23.97 -9.62
N LEU A 142 14.06 23.60 -8.58
CA LEU A 142 14.36 22.42 -7.77
C LEU A 142 13.99 21.16 -8.56
N ALA A 143 14.89 20.71 -9.43
CA ALA A 143 14.71 19.56 -10.29
C ALA A 143 15.35 18.30 -9.68
N LEU A 144 14.53 17.38 -9.19
CA LEU A 144 14.97 16.16 -8.50
C LEU A 144 14.65 14.92 -9.34
N ALA A 145 15.68 14.29 -9.88
CA ALA A 145 15.54 13.08 -10.67
C ALA A 145 15.38 11.84 -9.78
N CYS A 146 14.27 11.11 -9.93
CA CYS A 146 13.93 9.91 -9.17
C CYS A 146 13.99 10.14 -7.66
N ALA A 147 13.09 11.00 -7.16
CA ALA A 147 13.01 11.41 -5.76
C ALA A 147 11.92 10.63 -5.03
N GLY A 148 12.35 9.79 -4.08
CA GLY A 148 11.48 9.00 -3.22
C GLY A 148 10.83 7.82 -3.96
N SER A 149 10.34 6.86 -3.18
CA SER A 149 9.66 5.68 -3.72
C SER A 149 8.28 6.01 -4.31
N THR A 150 7.57 6.96 -3.69
CA THR A 150 6.23 7.41 -4.07
C THR A 150 6.18 8.92 -4.34
N GLN A 151 5.10 9.39 -4.97
CA GLN A 151 4.86 10.83 -5.14
C GLN A 151 4.94 11.61 -3.81
N SER A 152 4.35 11.06 -2.74
CA SER A 152 4.35 11.69 -1.41
C SER A 152 5.76 11.80 -0.83
N ALA A 153 6.57 10.74 -0.95
CA ALA A 153 7.97 10.74 -0.52
C ALA A 153 8.82 11.74 -1.33
N GLY A 154 8.56 11.85 -2.64
CA GLY A 154 9.21 12.85 -3.47
C GLY A 154 8.87 14.29 -3.04
N TRP A 155 7.61 14.57 -2.67
CA TRP A 155 7.22 15.88 -2.12
C TRP A 155 7.83 16.18 -0.76
N GLU A 156 8.08 15.16 0.07
CA GLU A 156 8.81 15.32 1.34
C GLU A 156 10.26 15.74 1.08
N ILE A 157 10.96 15.06 0.16
CA ILE A 157 12.32 15.43 -0.25
C ILE A 157 12.35 16.83 -0.87
N VAL A 158 11.33 17.22 -1.64
CA VAL A 158 11.19 18.59 -2.15
C VAL A 158 11.10 19.57 -0.98
N ALA A 159 10.22 19.32 -0.01
CA ALA A 159 10.03 20.21 1.15
C ALA A 159 11.29 20.33 2.03
N GLU A 160 12.11 19.28 2.12
CA GLU A 160 13.38 19.29 2.86
C GLU A 160 14.49 20.07 2.15
N ARG A 161 14.51 20.05 0.81
CA ARG A 161 15.56 20.68 -0.01
C ARG A 161 15.19 22.08 -0.47
N GLU A 162 13.91 22.39 -0.45
CA GLU A 162 13.34 23.68 -0.81
C GLU A 162 13.83 24.77 0.13
N ARG A 163 14.30 25.87 -0.46
CA ARG A 163 14.73 27.08 0.27
C ARG A 163 13.74 28.22 0.14
N ASP A 164 12.87 28.17 -0.88
CA ASP A 164 11.89 29.20 -1.21
C ASP A 164 10.57 28.52 -1.67
N PRO A 165 9.45 28.68 -0.92
CA PRO A 165 8.12 28.15 -1.24
C PRO A 165 7.59 28.46 -2.65
N GLU A 166 8.03 29.57 -3.23
CA GLU A 166 7.62 30.03 -4.56
C GLU A 166 8.52 29.47 -5.67
N GLN A 167 9.58 28.74 -5.31
CA GLN A 167 10.48 28.10 -6.26
C GLN A 167 9.73 27.02 -7.06
N THR A 168 9.98 27.02 -8.37
CA THR A 168 9.50 25.93 -9.23
C THR A 168 10.22 24.64 -8.85
N ALA A 169 9.47 23.58 -8.59
CA ALA A 169 10.00 22.25 -8.29
C ALA A 169 9.48 21.26 -9.32
N VAL A 170 10.31 20.29 -9.69
CA VAL A 170 9.90 19.17 -10.56
C VAL A 170 10.63 17.90 -10.16
N PHE A 171 9.92 16.78 -10.13
CA PHE A 171 10.51 15.46 -9.92
C PHE A 171 9.68 14.34 -10.55
N TRP A 172 10.29 13.17 -10.68
CA TRP A 172 9.57 11.89 -10.78
C TRP A 172 10.03 11.00 -9.63
N HIS A 173 9.21 10.05 -9.19
CA HIS A 173 9.54 9.08 -8.14
C HIS A 173 9.89 7.71 -8.72
N GLU A 174 10.43 6.80 -7.90
CA GLU A 174 10.92 5.48 -8.34
C GLU A 174 9.86 4.64 -9.07
N GLN A 175 8.61 4.60 -8.60
CA GLN A 175 7.57 3.86 -9.34
C GLN A 175 7.25 4.46 -10.73
N SER A 176 7.43 5.77 -10.92
CA SER A 176 7.32 6.38 -12.26
C SER A 176 8.54 6.08 -13.15
N HIS A 177 9.64 5.59 -12.56
CA HIS A 177 10.85 5.21 -13.30
C HIS A 177 10.67 3.95 -14.14
N ASP A 178 9.61 3.17 -13.92
CA ASP A 178 9.25 2.03 -14.76
C ASP A 178 8.92 2.41 -16.21
N ALA A 179 8.77 3.71 -16.50
CA ALA A 179 8.67 4.22 -17.86
C ALA A 179 9.93 3.97 -18.70
N PHE A 180 11.07 3.71 -18.06
CA PHE A 180 12.32 3.38 -18.72
C PHE A 180 12.53 1.87 -18.85
N ASP A 181 13.02 1.45 -20.01
CA ASP A 181 13.49 0.08 -20.19
C ASP A 181 14.84 -0.18 -19.50
N ALA A 182 15.32 -1.41 -19.63
CA ALA A 182 16.59 -1.88 -19.08
C ALA A 182 17.81 -1.05 -19.49
N VAL A 183 17.75 -0.24 -20.57
CA VAL A 183 18.86 0.59 -21.08
C VAL A 183 18.54 2.09 -21.03
N GLY A 184 17.44 2.48 -20.39
CA GLY A 184 17.09 3.88 -20.16
C GLY A 184 16.37 4.56 -21.33
N ARG A 185 15.75 3.79 -22.24
CA ARG A 185 14.84 4.33 -23.27
C ARG A 185 13.46 4.56 -22.67
N LEU A 186 12.82 5.67 -23.02
CA LEU A 186 11.47 5.95 -22.58
C LEU A 186 10.49 5.13 -23.42
N THR A 187 9.86 4.12 -22.80
CA THR A 187 8.96 3.17 -23.48
C THR A 187 7.49 3.37 -23.15
N SER A 188 7.20 4.05 -22.03
CA SER A 188 5.84 4.40 -21.64
C SER A 188 5.79 5.84 -21.09
N ARG A 189 4.60 6.30 -20.69
CA ARG A 189 4.38 7.67 -20.22
C ARG A 189 5.10 7.92 -18.90
N LEU A 190 6.00 8.91 -18.87
CA LEU A 190 6.66 9.34 -17.63
C LEU A 190 5.93 10.54 -17.05
N HIS A 191 5.45 10.39 -15.82
CA HIS A 191 4.79 11.45 -15.07
C HIS A 191 5.80 12.27 -14.26
N LEU A 192 5.85 13.57 -14.52
CA LEU A 192 6.62 14.55 -13.76
C LEU A 192 5.68 15.37 -12.87
N TYR A 193 5.93 15.32 -11.58
CA TYR A 193 5.22 16.10 -10.58
C TYR A 193 5.90 17.45 -10.44
N TRP A 194 5.11 18.51 -10.36
CA TRP A 194 5.63 19.87 -10.41
C TRP A 194 4.81 20.82 -9.55
N ARG A 195 5.44 21.95 -9.21
CA ARG A 195 4.82 23.10 -8.56
C ARG A 195 5.52 24.36 -9.08
N GLY A 196 4.81 25.47 -9.23
CA GLY A 196 5.36 26.74 -9.73
C GLY A 196 5.08 26.93 -11.21
N ASP A 197 6.11 27.09 -12.05
CA ASP A 197 5.94 27.33 -13.49
C ASP A 197 6.11 26.03 -14.29
N ALA A 198 4.99 25.36 -14.62
CA ALA A 198 4.99 24.20 -15.51
C ALA A 198 5.49 24.51 -16.92
N GLY A 199 5.24 25.72 -17.42
CA GLY A 199 5.64 26.14 -18.77
C GLY A 199 7.14 26.06 -18.92
N ARG A 200 7.87 26.59 -17.93
CA ARG A 200 9.33 26.56 -17.86
C ARG A 200 9.91 25.14 -17.91
N VAL A 201 9.26 24.18 -17.24
CA VAL A 201 9.68 22.77 -17.25
C VAL A 201 9.36 22.13 -18.60
N CYS A 202 8.16 22.36 -19.15
CA CYS A 202 7.73 21.83 -20.44
C CYS A 202 8.62 22.33 -21.58
N ASP A 203 8.96 23.63 -21.59
CA ASP A 203 9.79 24.23 -22.62
C ASP A 203 11.20 23.63 -22.61
N ALA A 204 11.79 23.40 -21.44
CA ALA A 204 13.10 22.76 -21.32
C ALA A 204 13.10 21.30 -21.82
N LEU A 205 12.00 20.57 -21.62
CA LEU A 205 11.82 19.21 -22.13
C LEU A 205 11.67 19.20 -23.66
N VAL A 206 10.86 20.11 -24.20
CA VAL A 206 10.66 20.25 -25.65
C VAL A 206 11.94 20.70 -26.36
N GLU A 207 12.70 21.65 -25.78
CA GLU A 207 14.03 22.06 -26.27
C GLU A 207 15.01 20.88 -26.35
N ALA A 208 14.90 19.93 -25.42
CA ALA A 208 15.70 18.71 -25.41
C ALA A 208 15.15 17.60 -26.34
N GLY A 209 14.09 17.88 -27.11
CA GLY A 209 13.52 16.98 -28.09
C GLY A 209 12.59 15.90 -27.51
N PHE A 210 11.92 16.19 -26.39
CA PHE A 210 10.86 15.33 -25.84
C PHE A 210 9.47 15.82 -26.26
N THR A 211 8.57 14.88 -26.51
CA THR A 211 7.14 15.16 -26.66
C THR A 211 6.51 15.23 -25.27
N VAL A 212 5.77 16.30 -24.97
CA VAL A 212 5.23 16.56 -23.63
C VAL A 212 3.75 16.92 -23.70
N GLU A 213 2.91 16.24 -22.93
CA GLU A 213 1.54 16.69 -22.65
C GLU A 213 1.58 17.71 -21.51
N ARG A 214 1.19 18.96 -21.81
CA ARG A 214 1.18 20.05 -20.83
C ARG A 214 -0.02 19.89 -19.88
N PRO A 215 0.18 20.13 -18.56
CA PRO A 215 -0.90 20.05 -17.60
C PRO A 215 -1.94 21.16 -17.83
N LYS A 216 -3.23 20.82 -17.75
CA LYS A 216 -4.34 21.77 -17.91
C LYS A 216 -4.75 22.44 -16.59
N SER A 217 -4.28 21.91 -15.47
CA SER A 217 -4.46 22.45 -14.12
C SER A 217 -3.21 22.18 -13.27
N ASP A 218 -3.09 22.87 -12.14
CA ASP A 218 -2.03 22.70 -11.14
C ASP A 218 -2.04 21.32 -10.43
N THR A 219 -3.14 20.58 -10.54
CA THR A 219 -3.29 19.22 -10.00
C THR A 219 -2.85 18.11 -10.97
N GLN A 220 -2.55 18.43 -12.23
CA GLN A 220 -2.13 17.46 -13.24
C GLN A 220 -0.61 17.40 -13.37
N SER A 221 -0.04 16.21 -13.53
CA SER A 221 1.39 16.03 -13.83
C SER A 221 1.73 16.53 -15.24
N ILE A 222 2.97 16.94 -15.46
CA ILE A 222 3.55 17.06 -16.81
C ILE A 222 3.84 15.63 -17.29
N VAL A 223 3.43 15.26 -18.50
CA VAL A 223 3.64 13.89 -19.01
C VAL A 223 4.62 13.91 -20.17
N VAL A 224 5.73 13.17 -20.05
CA VAL A 224 6.69 12.96 -21.14
C VAL A 224 6.29 11.70 -21.90
N LEU A 225 6.09 11.81 -23.21
CA LEU A 225 5.64 10.73 -24.07
C LEU A 225 6.83 9.98 -24.71
N PRO A 226 6.72 8.66 -24.90
CA PRO A 226 7.72 7.90 -25.62
C PRO A 226 7.76 8.30 -27.12
N PRO A 227 8.91 8.17 -27.80
CA PRO A 227 9.08 8.63 -29.18
C PRO A 227 8.09 8.03 -30.20
N ASP A 228 7.65 6.79 -29.98
CA ASP A 228 6.85 6.02 -30.93
C ASP A 228 5.32 6.10 -30.68
N ASN A 229 4.87 6.92 -29.72
CA ASN A 229 3.43 7.11 -29.43
C ASN A 229 3.05 8.59 -29.14
N PRO A 230 3.27 9.52 -30.10
CA PRO A 230 2.72 10.86 -30.00
C PRO A 230 1.21 10.81 -30.28
N SER A 231 0.36 11.10 -29.29
CA SER A 231 -1.08 11.30 -29.55
C SER A 231 -1.28 12.45 -30.56
N PRO A 232 -2.30 12.42 -31.46
CA PRO A 232 -2.42 13.37 -32.58
C PRO A 232 -2.79 14.83 -32.23
N ASP A 233 -2.94 15.21 -30.98
CA ASP A 233 -3.53 16.51 -30.59
C ASP A 233 -2.50 17.60 -30.31
N ILE A 234 -1.57 17.81 -31.25
CA ILE A 234 -0.78 19.04 -31.33
C ILE A 234 -1.21 19.77 -32.59
N GLU A 235 -2.37 20.45 -32.51
CA GLU A 235 -2.80 21.62 -33.32
C GLU A 235 -4.33 21.71 -33.37
N ARG A 236 -4.95 22.36 -32.38
CA ARG A 236 -6.21 23.13 -32.49
C ARG A 236 -6.67 23.50 -31.09
N PHE A 237 -6.65 24.79 -30.80
CA PHE A 237 -7.63 25.55 -30.00
C PHE A 237 -7.00 26.93 -29.70
N ALA A 238 -6.72 27.67 -30.77
CA ALA A 238 -6.93 29.11 -30.75
C ALA A 238 -8.43 29.33 -31.04
N ASP A 239 -9.02 30.32 -30.38
CA ASP A 239 -10.39 30.83 -30.54
C ASP A 239 -11.52 30.06 -29.83
N ALA A 240 -11.82 30.48 -28.59
CA ALA A 240 -13.18 30.89 -28.20
C ALA A 240 -13.17 31.45 -26.75
N LEU A 241 -13.06 32.78 -26.63
CA LEU A 241 -13.52 33.52 -25.47
C LEU A 241 -15.05 33.43 -25.36
N VAL A 242 -15.57 33.11 -24.16
CA VAL A 242 -16.72 33.85 -23.58
C VAL A 242 -16.49 33.98 -22.07
N ALA A 243 -16.49 35.24 -21.63
CA ALA A 243 -16.22 35.70 -20.28
C ALA A 243 -17.37 35.46 -19.29
N ASN A 244 -17.04 35.35 -17.99
CA ASN A 244 -17.57 36.28 -16.97
C ASN A 244 -16.77 36.18 -15.66
N PRO A 245 -16.77 37.23 -14.82
CA PRO A 245 -15.59 37.67 -14.07
C PRO A 245 -15.80 37.47 -12.57
N VAL A 246 -14.73 37.45 -11.78
CA VAL A 246 -14.54 38.36 -10.62
C VAL A 246 -13.06 38.29 -10.28
N VAL A 247 -12.39 39.43 -10.44
CA VAL A 247 -11.03 39.68 -9.98
C VAL A 247 -11.06 40.03 -8.48
N ALA A 248 -10.13 39.41 -7.76
CA ALA A 248 -9.46 39.83 -6.53
C ALA A 248 -10.20 40.75 -5.53
N ALA A 249 -10.36 40.23 -4.31
CA ALA A 249 -10.22 41.03 -3.10
C ALA A 249 -9.53 40.20 -2.01
N ALA A 250 -8.28 40.54 -1.69
CA ALA A 250 -7.63 40.09 -0.48
C ALA A 250 -8.31 40.76 0.74
N LYS A 251 -8.68 39.98 1.77
CA LYS A 251 -8.81 40.33 3.21
C LYS A 251 -9.56 39.23 3.99
N PRO A 252 -9.45 39.19 5.33
CA PRO A 252 -8.31 38.83 6.17
C PRO A 252 -8.57 37.47 6.87
N ALA A 253 -7.60 36.98 7.66
CA ALA A 253 -7.74 35.78 8.48
C ALA A 253 -9.05 35.78 9.29
N ARG A 254 -10.01 34.94 8.87
CA ARG A 254 -11.27 34.72 9.58
C ARG A 254 -11.10 33.45 10.40
N LYS A 255 -11.03 33.58 11.74
CA LYS A 255 -11.21 32.45 12.66
C LYS A 255 -12.55 31.79 12.30
N ALA A 256 -12.49 30.64 11.65
CA ALA A 256 -13.68 29.87 11.30
C ALA A 256 -14.28 29.32 12.60
N ARG A 257 -15.41 29.88 13.00
CA ARG A 257 -16.35 29.23 13.92
C ARG A 257 -16.92 28.05 13.12
N ALA A 258 -16.54 26.83 13.48
CA ALA A 258 -16.93 25.62 12.77
C ALA A 258 -18.47 25.50 12.75
N SER A 259 -19.08 25.53 11.56
CA SER A 259 -20.39 24.92 11.38
C SER A 259 -20.18 23.42 11.46
N ALA A 260 -20.90 22.73 12.36
CA ALA A 260 -20.80 21.29 12.49
C ALA A 260 -21.21 20.64 11.15
N GLY A 261 -20.27 19.97 10.49
CA GLY A 261 -20.57 19.15 9.33
C GLY A 261 -21.46 17.95 9.71
N PRO A 262 -21.92 17.15 8.72
CA PRO A 262 -22.83 16.03 8.95
C PRO A 262 -22.30 15.00 9.96
N PHE A 263 -20.98 14.84 10.08
CA PHE A 263 -20.32 14.09 11.14
C PHE A 263 -19.80 15.05 12.20
N ALA A 264 -20.54 15.20 13.30
CA ALA A 264 -20.12 16.03 14.42
C ALA A 264 -19.02 15.29 15.21
N PRO A 265 -17.84 15.90 15.43
CA PRO A 265 -16.79 15.25 16.19
C PRO A 265 -17.19 15.17 17.67
N LEU A 266 -17.20 13.95 18.22
CA LEU A 266 -17.40 13.72 19.65
C LEU A 266 -16.05 13.77 20.37
N HIS A 267 -15.09 13.01 19.83
CA HIS A 267 -13.73 12.98 20.33
C HIS A 267 -12.75 12.87 19.17
N ARG A 268 -11.62 13.58 19.27
CA ARG A 268 -10.46 13.38 18.40
C ARG A 268 -9.29 12.97 19.26
N TYR A 269 -8.73 11.84 18.93
CA TYR A 269 -7.61 11.23 19.62
C TYR A 269 -6.37 11.31 18.75
N ARG A 270 -5.25 11.42 19.45
CA ARG A 270 -3.96 11.02 18.88
C ARG A 270 -3.74 9.59 19.35
N GLY A 271 -3.49 8.69 18.42
CA GLY A 271 -3.28 7.28 18.70
C GLY A 271 -2.18 7.05 19.74
N PRO A 272 -2.17 5.87 20.38
CA PRO A 272 -1.19 5.48 21.38
C PRO A 272 0.27 5.76 20.98
N ASP A 273 0.59 5.44 19.73
CA ASP A 273 1.82 5.82 19.06
C ASP A 273 1.50 6.71 17.85
N ARG A 274 2.23 7.82 17.74
CA ARG A 274 2.03 8.88 16.74
C ARG A 274 2.71 8.57 15.41
N THR A 275 3.55 7.55 15.37
CA THR A 275 4.28 7.13 14.17
C THR A 275 3.62 5.92 13.52
N LYS A 276 2.64 5.29 14.18
CA LYS A 276 2.06 4.01 13.77
C LYS A 276 0.64 4.18 13.20
N PRO A 277 0.39 3.66 11.98
CA PRO A 277 -0.96 3.56 11.42
C PRO A 277 -1.96 2.85 12.34
N ILE A 278 -3.23 3.22 12.24
CA ILE A 278 -4.35 2.45 12.80
C ILE A 278 -4.88 1.52 11.72
N HIS A 279 -4.86 0.21 11.96
CA HIS A 279 -5.29 -0.76 10.95
C HIS A 279 -6.63 -1.42 11.27
N ARG A 280 -7.04 -1.45 12.54
CA ARG A 280 -8.34 -2.03 12.96
C ARG A 280 -8.99 -1.19 14.06
N LEU A 281 -10.31 -1.14 13.99
CA LEU A 281 -11.18 -0.52 14.99
C LEU A 281 -12.36 -1.44 15.27
N ARG A 282 -12.65 -1.70 16.55
CA ARG A 282 -13.84 -2.45 16.98
C ARG A 282 -14.44 -1.85 18.23
N PHE A 283 -15.72 -1.52 18.17
CA PHE A 283 -16.49 -1.22 19.37
C PHE A 283 -16.81 -2.52 20.09
N ASP A 284 -16.84 -2.47 21.42
CA ASP A 284 -17.39 -3.56 22.21
C ASP A 284 -18.92 -3.64 22.02
N PRO A 285 -19.57 -4.76 22.39
CA PRO A 285 -21.00 -4.94 22.21
C PRO A 285 -21.89 -3.92 22.93
N THR A 286 -21.37 -3.24 23.97
CA THR A 286 -22.08 -2.15 24.65
C THR A 286 -21.87 -0.78 23.99
N GLY A 287 -20.85 -0.65 23.16
CA GLY A 287 -20.40 0.63 22.57
C GLY A 287 -19.78 1.59 23.58
N ALA A 288 -19.48 1.15 24.81
CA ALA A 288 -18.79 1.97 25.80
C ALA A 288 -17.28 2.07 25.51
N TRP A 289 -16.73 1.07 24.83
CA TRP A 289 -15.30 0.91 24.59
C TRP A 289 -14.98 0.72 23.11
N LEU A 290 -13.82 1.23 22.72
CA LEU A 290 -13.23 1.06 21.40
C LEU A 290 -11.85 0.42 21.53
N VAL A 291 -11.64 -0.68 20.82
CA VAL A 291 -10.33 -1.31 20.66
C VAL A 291 -9.69 -0.77 19.38
N VAL A 292 -8.45 -0.33 19.51
CA VAL A 292 -7.63 0.27 18.46
C VAL A 292 -6.38 -0.57 18.29
N ALA A 293 -6.10 -1.01 17.06
CA ALA A 293 -4.86 -1.72 16.73
C ALA A 293 -3.93 -0.85 15.91
N GLN A 294 -2.66 -0.74 16.33
CA GLN A 294 -1.60 -0.02 15.64
C GLN A 294 -0.33 -0.87 15.47
N SER A 295 0.39 -0.70 14.36
CA SER A 295 1.71 -1.33 14.12
C SER A 295 2.61 -0.43 13.27
N PRO A 296 3.96 -0.50 13.42
CA PRO A 296 4.89 0.42 12.73
C PRO A 296 4.89 0.28 11.21
N HIS A 297 4.56 -0.89 10.69
CA HIS A 297 4.21 -1.15 9.30
C HIS A 297 3.24 -2.35 9.28
N TYR A 298 2.47 -2.56 8.20
CA TYR A 298 1.77 -3.83 7.99
C TYR A 298 2.82 -4.96 8.03
N GLY A 299 2.84 -5.79 9.09
CA GLY A 299 3.89 -6.82 9.26
C GLY A 299 5.01 -6.54 10.26
N GLY A 300 4.99 -5.43 11.01
CA GLY A 300 6.04 -5.11 11.98
C GLY A 300 5.89 -5.83 13.34
N PRO A 301 6.99 -6.15 14.07
CA PRO A 301 6.99 -6.96 15.30
C PRO A 301 6.35 -6.31 16.54
N GLU A 302 5.69 -5.16 16.39
CA GLU A 302 5.15 -4.38 17.51
C GLU A 302 3.68 -4.00 17.27
N HIS A 303 2.76 -4.89 17.65
CA HIS A 303 1.32 -4.64 17.62
C HIS A 303 0.87 -4.05 18.95
N LEU A 304 0.34 -2.82 18.91
CA LEU A 304 -0.26 -2.15 20.05
C LEU A 304 -1.78 -2.29 19.95
N LEU A 305 -2.36 -3.08 20.86
CA LEU A 305 -3.80 -3.06 21.10
C LEU A 305 -4.06 -2.09 22.26
N SER A 306 -4.90 -1.10 22.02
CA SER A 306 -5.28 -0.13 23.04
C SER A 306 -6.78 -0.06 23.20
N ARG A 307 -7.22 0.12 24.45
CA ARG A 307 -8.62 0.36 24.78
C ARG A 307 -8.86 1.84 25.09
N VAL A 308 -9.89 2.38 24.47
CA VAL A 308 -10.34 3.76 24.59
C VAL A 308 -11.77 3.77 25.14
N ASP A 309 -12.01 4.53 26.21
CA ASP A 309 -13.35 4.88 26.67
C ASP A 309 -14.00 5.83 25.66
N VAL A 310 -15.16 5.46 25.13
CA VAL A 310 -15.81 6.24 24.08
C VAL A 310 -16.46 7.51 24.62
N ALA A 311 -16.86 7.53 25.89
CA ALA A 311 -17.57 8.66 26.51
C ALA A 311 -16.62 9.72 27.06
N THR A 312 -15.54 9.30 27.73
CA THR A 312 -14.54 10.22 28.28
C THR A 312 -13.45 10.52 27.28
N GLY A 313 -13.22 9.59 26.35
CA GLY A 313 -12.06 9.62 25.49
C GLY A 313 -10.74 9.27 26.20
N GLU A 314 -10.80 8.77 27.41
CA GLU A 314 -9.60 8.37 28.12
C GLU A 314 -9.11 7.02 27.62
N ARG A 315 -7.82 6.97 27.33
CA ARG A 315 -7.11 5.74 27.04
C ARG A 315 -6.78 5.05 28.36
N GLN A 316 -7.26 3.83 28.56
CA GLN A 316 -7.03 3.12 29.81
C GLN A 316 -5.79 2.23 29.78
N ARG A 317 -5.61 1.41 28.73
CA ARG A 317 -4.49 0.46 28.69
C ARG A 317 -4.06 0.14 27.26
N THR A 318 -2.75 -0.02 27.10
CA THR A 318 -2.11 -0.64 25.93
C THR A 318 -1.66 -2.01 26.37
N PHE A 319 -2.14 -3.05 25.71
CA PHE A 319 -1.70 -4.42 25.88
C PHE A 319 -1.02 -4.80 24.58
N ALA A 320 0.30 -4.67 24.57
CA ALA A 320 1.12 -5.47 23.68
C ALA A 320 1.39 -6.76 24.46
N ALA A 321 1.03 -7.90 23.89
CA ALA A 321 1.56 -9.15 24.38
C ALA A 321 3.08 -9.07 24.30
N ASP A 322 3.79 -9.55 25.32
CA ASP A 322 5.19 -9.99 25.15
C ASP A 322 5.20 -11.03 24.02
N CYS A 323 5.35 -10.59 22.77
CA CYS A 323 5.38 -11.48 21.63
C CYS A 323 6.18 -10.88 20.49
N ASP A 324 7.11 -11.69 19.99
CA ASP A 324 7.80 -11.52 18.70
C ASP A 324 6.85 -11.71 17.50
N ALA A 325 5.58 -11.29 17.63
CA ALA A 325 4.55 -11.47 16.63
C ALA A 325 4.64 -10.38 15.55
N TRP A 326 4.74 -10.82 14.31
CA TRP A 326 4.88 -9.98 13.13
C TRP A 326 3.55 -9.35 12.69
N GLU A 327 2.39 -9.97 12.96
CA GLU A 327 1.07 -9.40 12.61
C GLU A 327 -0.03 -9.64 13.66
N CYS A 328 -0.95 -8.67 13.82
CA CYS A 328 -2.25 -8.89 14.44
C CYS A 328 -3.32 -9.05 13.34
N GLY A 329 -3.84 -10.26 13.20
CA GLY A 329 -4.76 -10.65 12.13
C GLY A 329 -6.20 -10.19 12.41
N GLY A 330 -7.02 -11.03 13.03
CA GLY A 330 -8.40 -10.72 13.39
C GLY A 330 -8.52 -10.07 14.76
N ILE A 331 -9.47 -9.15 14.92
CA ILE A 331 -9.91 -8.63 16.22
C ILE A 331 -11.43 -8.60 16.19
N ASP A 332 -12.06 -9.28 17.13
CA ASP A 332 -13.51 -9.36 17.23
C ASP A 332 -13.98 -9.48 18.68
N PHE A 333 -15.22 -9.10 18.92
CA PHE A 333 -15.85 -9.25 20.23
C PHE A 333 -16.84 -10.41 20.22
N LEU A 334 -16.73 -11.26 21.23
CA LEU A 334 -17.80 -12.15 21.61
C LEU A 334 -19.01 -11.35 22.10
N PRO A 335 -20.26 -11.84 21.92
CA PRO A 335 -21.46 -11.20 22.44
C PRO A 335 -21.44 -10.95 23.96
N ASP A 336 -20.68 -11.76 24.70
CA ASP A 336 -20.48 -11.60 26.15
C ASP A 336 -19.43 -10.53 26.53
N GLY A 337 -18.86 -9.85 25.55
CA GLY A 337 -17.89 -8.77 25.71
C GLY A 337 -16.43 -9.22 25.74
N ARG A 338 -16.12 -10.53 25.70
CA ARG A 338 -14.73 -10.99 25.58
C ARG A 338 -14.15 -10.60 24.22
N LEU A 339 -12.94 -10.06 24.21
CA LEU A 339 -12.20 -9.75 22.98
C LEU A 339 -11.44 -10.98 22.52
N VAL A 340 -11.59 -11.36 21.27
CA VAL A 340 -10.80 -12.38 20.59
C VAL A 340 -9.89 -11.69 19.60
N PHE A 341 -8.59 -12.00 19.62
CA PHE A 341 -7.67 -11.49 18.63
C PHE A 341 -6.65 -12.55 18.23
N SER A 342 -6.27 -12.56 16.96
CA SER A 342 -5.21 -13.42 16.45
C SER A 342 -3.89 -12.66 16.29
N LEU A 343 -2.81 -13.34 16.64
CA LEU A 343 -1.43 -12.89 16.50
C LEU A 343 -0.68 -13.91 15.64
N GLN A 344 0.17 -13.40 14.77
CA GLN A 344 1.02 -14.17 13.88
C GLN A 344 2.48 -14.01 14.30
N ASP A 345 3.14 -15.13 14.58
CA ASP A 345 4.58 -15.21 14.87
C ASP A 345 5.20 -16.39 14.07
N ARG A 346 6.00 -17.26 14.69
CA ARG A 346 6.40 -18.56 14.13
C ARG A 346 5.22 -19.54 13.92
N GLY A 347 3.99 -19.15 14.26
CA GLY A 347 2.74 -19.84 14.02
C GLY A 347 1.54 -18.91 14.19
N VAL A 348 0.40 -19.50 14.51
CA VAL A 348 -0.86 -18.77 14.74
C VAL A 348 -1.25 -18.90 16.19
N ARG A 349 -1.40 -17.77 16.88
CA ARG A 349 -1.96 -17.73 18.24
C ARG A 349 -3.27 -16.98 18.26
N VAL A 350 -4.28 -17.56 18.91
CA VAL A 350 -5.53 -16.86 19.22
C VAL A 350 -5.57 -16.60 20.72
N LYS A 351 -5.66 -15.32 21.07
CA LYS A 351 -5.81 -14.87 22.45
C LYS A 351 -7.23 -14.41 22.70
N VAL A 352 -7.71 -14.68 23.91
CA VAL A 352 -8.98 -14.17 24.41
C VAL A 352 -8.71 -13.34 25.65
N TRP A 353 -9.30 -12.15 25.67
CA TRP A 353 -9.13 -11.16 26.71
C TRP A 353 -10.48 -10.74 27.30
N GLU A 354 -10.53 -10.67 28.63
CA GLU A 354 -11.70 -10.19 29.38
C GLU A 354 -11.57 -8.69 29.67
N PRO A 355 -12.50 -7.83 29.22
CA PRO A 355 -12.34 -6.39 29.40
C PRO A 355 -12.38 -5.88 30.83
N ALA A 356 -12.92 -6.65 31.77
CA ALA A 356 -13.02 -6.24 33.17
C ALA A 356 -11.76 -6.60 34.00
N GLY A 357 -10.77 -7.27 33.40
CA GLY A 357 -9.59 -7.72 34.14
C GLY A 357 -8.34 -7.88 33.27
N ASP A 358 -7.28 -8.39 33.90
CA ASP A 358 -5.98 -8.59 33.26
C ASP A 358 -5.77 -10.04 32.82
N VAL A 359 -6.85 -10.79 32.63
CA VAL A 359 -6.80 -12.20 32.27
C VAL A 359 -6.69 -12.33 30.76
N GLU A 360 -5.47 -12.56 30.28
CA GLU A 360 -5.21 -13.08 28.94
C GLU A 360 -5.20 -14.61 28.99
N ARG A 361 -5.97 -15.26 28.12
CA ARG A 361 -5.90 -16.71 27.91
C ARG A 361 -5.51 -17.02 26.47
N GLU A 362 -4.42 -17.77 26.32
CA GLU A 362 -4.00 -18.35 25.05
C GLU A 362 -4.76 -19.67 24.85
N LEU A 363 -5.50 -19.79 23.74
CA LEU A 363 -6.41 -20.94 23.52
C LEU A 363 -5.90 -21.94 22.48
N ALA A 364 -5.04 -21.49 21.56
CA ALA A 364 -4.46 -22.34 20.54
C ALA A 364 -3.13 -21.75 20.05
N CYS A 365 -2.13 -22.60 19.90
CA CYS A 365 -0.84 -22.34 19.29
C CYS A 365 -0.50 -23.56 18.42
N GLU A 366 -0.44 -23.37 17.11
CA GLU A 366 -0.06 -24.46 16.19
C GLU A 366 1.12 -23.97 15.33
N LYS A 367 2.20 -24.77 15.34
CA LYS A 367 3.46 -24.45 14.65
C LYS A 367 3.34 -24.88 13.20
N PHE A 368 3.41 -23.91 12.29
CA PHE A 368 3.47 -24.17 10.86
C PHE A 368 4.86 -23.81 10.33
N SER A 369 5.22 -24.39 9.19
CA SER A 369 6.50 -24.19 8.54
C SER A 369 6.78 -22.69 8.31
N PRO A 370 8.05 -22.26 8.36
CA PRO A 370 8.43 -20.88 8.01
C PRO A 370 7.87 -20.51 6.63
N GLY A 371 7.11 -19.42 6.52
CA GLY A 371 6.57 -18.92 5.25
C GLY A 371 5.04 -18.97 5.08
N SER A 372 4.27 -19.43 6.08
CA SER A 372 2.80 -19.38 6.01
C SER A 372 2.28 -18.02 6.48
N SER A 373 1.67 -17.25 5.58
CA SER A 373 1.23 -15.89 5.87
C SER A 373 -0.26 -15.76 6.18
N VAL A 374 -0.55 -15.08 7.28
CA VAL A 374 -1.83 -14.54 7.81
C VAL A 374 -2.83 -15.55 8.36
N ALA A 375 -3.12 -15.35 9.66
CA ALA A 375 -4.13 -16.08 10.39
C ALA A 375 -5.28 -15.20 10.80
N LEU A 376 -6.45 -15.59 10.33
CA LEU A 376 -7.66 -14.82 10.50
C LEU A 376 -8.58 -15.59 11.43
N SER A 377 -8.98 -14.91 12.50
CA SER A 377 -10.10 -15.30 13.31
C SER A 377 -11.33 -14.50 12.88
N SER A 378 -12.41 -15.19 12.52
CA SER A 378 -13.74 -14.58 12.43
C SER A 378 -14.71 -15.36 13.30
N ILE A 379 -15.67 -14.67 13.88
CA ILE A 379 -16.68 -15.26 14.75
C ILE A 379 -18.06 -15.15 14.12
N ASP A 380 -18.92 -16.12 14.37
CA ASP A 380 -20.32 -16.05 13.95
C ASP A 380 -21.07 -15.02 14.80
N ALA A 381 -22.21 -14.55 14.27
CA ALA A 381 -23.06 -13.58 14.97
C ALA A 381 -23.52 -14.06 16.37
N GLY A 382 -23.61 -15.38 16.56
CA GLY A 382 -23.97 -16.00 17.84
C GLY A 382 -22.81 -16.11 18.85
N GLY A 383 -21.57 -15.87 18.44
CA GLY A 383 -20.40 -16.05 19.30
C GLY A 383 -20.15 -17.50 19.70
N THR A 384 -20.66 -18.46 18.93
CA THR A 384 -20.61 -19.90 19.22
C THR A 384 -19.51 -20.62 18.45
N THR A 385 -19.08 -20.05 17.33
CA THR A 385 -18.18 -20.67 16.37
C THR A 385 -17.11 -19.67 15.95
N LEU A 386 -15.85 -20.07 16.10
CA LEU A 386 -14.69 -19.32 15.68
C LEU A 386 -14.06 -20.04 14.48
N ALA A 387 -13.95 -19.36 13.33
CA ALA A 387 -13.10 -19.83 12.24
C ALA A 387 -11.67 -19.38 12.47
N VAL A 388 -10.71 -20.30 12.37
CA VAL A 388 -9.27 -20.03 12.47
C VAL A 388 -8.60 -20.51 11.20
N THR A 389 -7.88 -19.61 10.53
CA THR A 389 -7.12 -19.94 9.31
C THR A 389 -5.66 -20.24 9.67
N THR A 390 -5.14 -21.35 9.15
CA THR A 390 -3.77 -21.80 9.40
C THR A 390 -3.16 -22.39 8.13
N GLY A 391 -2.19 -21.70 7.53
CA GLY A 391 -1.63 -22.15 6.24
C GLY A 391 -2.75 -22.30 5.22
N THR A 392 -2.89 -23.45 4.58
CA THR A 392 -3.96 -23.72 3.59
C THR A 392 -5.21 -24.38 4.18
N ASP A 393 -5.40 -24.30 5.50
CA ASP A 393 -6.53 -24.90 6.21
C ASP A 393 -7.37 -23.82 6.91
N VAL A 394 -8.68 -24.08 7.03
CA VAL A 394 -9.60 -23.34 7.90
C VAL A 394 -10.26 -24.31 8.86
N SER A 395 -10.08 -24.09 10.16
CA SER A 395 -10.70 -24.88 11.23
C SER A 395 -11.80 -24.10 11.91
N LEU A 396 -12.98 -24.72 12.07
CA LEU A 396 -14.05 -24.18 12.90
C LEU A 396 -13.97 -24.74 14.31
N ARG A 397 -13.92 -23.85 15.29
CA ARG A 397 -13.79 -24.13 16.72
C ARG A 397 -15.08 -23.75 17.43
N THR A 398 -15.56 -24.60 18.33
CA THR A 398 -16.70 -24.23 19.18
C THR A 398 -16.21 -23.35 20.32
N VAL A 399 -16.76 -22.15 20.43
CA VAL A 399 -16.42 -21.20 21.50
C VAL A 399 -16.80 -21.79 22.85
N GLY A 400 -15.80 -22.01 23.69
CA GLY A 400 -15.97 -22.52 25.05
C GLY A 400 -16.21 -21.42 26.09
N PRO A 401 -16.64 -21.82 27.30
CA PRO A 401 -16.82 -20.90 28.42
C PRO A 401 -15.48 -20.27 28.84
N PRO A 402 -15.50 -19.15 29.59
CA PRO A 402 -14.30 -18.58 30.17
C PRO A 402 -13.51 -19.62 30.97
N GLY A 403 -12.25 -19.83 30.60
CA GLY A 403 -11.33 -20.74 31.31
C GLY A 403 -11.27 -22.15 30.76
N ALA A 404 -11.98 -22.44 29.67
CA ALA A 404 -11.74 -23.65 28.91
C ALA A 404 -10.30 -23.66 28.36
N GLU A 405 -9.55 -24.73 28.62
CA GLU A 405 -8.16 -24.91 28.15
C GLU A 405 -8.06 -25.16 26.64
N ALA A 406 -9.15 -25.61 26.01
CA ALA A 406 -9.21 -25.83 24.56
C ALA A 406 -10.63 -25.64 24.03
N TRP A 407 -10.75 -25.14 22.80
CA TRP A 407 -12.01 -25.06 22.04
C TRP A 407 -12.04 -26.17 20.99
N PRO A 408 -13.00 -27.11 21.05
CA PRO A 408 -12.97 -28.30 20.19
C PRO A 408 -13.17 -27.93 18.72
N GLU A 409 -12.38 -28.55 17.84
CA GLU A 409 -12.55 -28.46 16.38
C GLU A 409 -13.82 -29.23 15.99
N ARG A 410 -14.75 -28.51 15.37
CA ARG A 410 -16.02 -29.07 14.89
C ARG A 410 -15.91 -29.54 13.45
N ALA A 411 -15.08 -28.86 12.66
CA ALA A 411 -14.85 -29.16 11.26
C ALA A 411 -13.55 -28.48 10.80
N ARG A 412 -12.95 -29.06 9.76
CA ARG A 412 -11.77 -28.51 9.08
C ARG A 412 -12.00 -28.60 7.58
N VAL A 413 -11.65 -27.52 6.89
CA VAL A 413 -11.61 -27.46 5.43
C VAL A 413 -10.15 -27.31 5.02
N SER A 414 -9.67 -28.24 4.20
CA SER A 414 -8.27 -28.30 3.73
C SER A 414 -8.21 -28.21 2.19
N GLY A 415 -7.06 -27.78 1.67
CA GLY A 415 -6.79 -27.77 0.22
C GLY A 415 -6.96 -26.42 -0.46
N ALA A 416 -6.46 -25.35 0.16
CA ALA A 416 -6.38 -24.04 -0.48
C ALA A 416 -5.42 -24.11 -1.67
N PRO A 417 -5.57 -23.25 -2.69
CA PRO A 417 -4.49 -23.02 -3.64
C PRO A 417 -3.20 -22.70 -2.87
N ALA A 418 -2.09 -23.35 -3.25
CA ALA A 418 -0.79 -23.26 -2.57
C ALA A 418 -0.09 -21.88 -2.75
N LYS A 419 -0.76 -20.92 -3.40
CA LYS A 419 -0.26 -19.58 -3.61
C LYS A 419 -0.80 -18.68 -2.50
N ALA A 420 0.14 -17.95 -1.90
CA ALA A 420 0.16 -17.21 -0.65
C ALA A 420 -1.17 -16.56 -0.15
N TYR A 421 -1.24 -16.33 1.17
CA TYR A 421 -2.25 -15.62 2.01
C TYR A 421 -3.75 -16.00 1.84
N PRO A 422 -4.26 -17.01 2.58
CA PRO A 422 -5.68 -17.34 2.57
C PRO A 422 -6.51 -16.38 3.44
N VAL A 423 -7.60 -15.86 2.89
CA VAL A 423 -8.61 -15.10 3.64
C VAL A 423 -9.78 -16.01 3.96
N ALA A 424 -10.13 -16.19 5.24
CA ALA A 424 -11.35 -16.90 5.64
C ALA A 424 -12.30 -16.01 6.45
N LEU A 425 -13.55 -15.93 5.99
CA LEU A 425 -14.65 -15.26 6.71
C LEU A 425 -15.77 -16.25 6.99
N LEU A 426 -16.07 -16.43 8.28
CA LEU A 426 -17.23 -17.18 8.74
C LEU A 426 -18.50 -16.40 8.42
N ALA A 427 -19.44 -17.06 7.76
CA ALA A 427 -20.74 -16.51 7.48
C ALA A 427 -21.53 -16.28 8.78
N PRO A 428 -22.46 -15.31 8.81
CA PRO A 428 -23.31 -15.08 9.98
C PRO A 428 -24.09 -16.32 10.44
N ASP A 429 -24.36 -17.26 9.52
CA ASP A 429 -25.04 -18.52 9.82
C ASP A 429 -24.17 -19.56 10.55
N GLY A 430 -22.87 -19.29 10.73
CA GLY A 430 -21.93 -20.17 11.42
C GLY A 430 -21.66 -21.51 10.71
N ARG A 431 -22.17 -21.69 9.49
CA ARG A 431 -22.13 -22.93 8.73
C ARG A 431 -21.28 -22.82 7.47
N HIS A 432 -21.23 -21.64 6.87
CA HIS A 432 -20.49 -21.40 5.64
C HIS A 432 -19.24 -20.56 5.89
N VAL A 433 -18.22 -20.79 5.06
CA VAL A 433 -17.00 -19.99 5.06
C VAL A 433 -16.74 -19.49 3.65
N LEU A 434 -16.43 -18.20 3.56
CA LEU A 434 -15.79 -17.63 2.40
C LEU A 434 -14.29 -17.85 2.52
N TRP A 435 -13.66 -18.37 1.48
CA TRP A 435 -12.25 -18.69 1.48
C TRP A 435 -11.59 -18.29 0.17
N GLY A 436 -10.55 -17.44 0.21
CA GLY A 436 -9.88 -16.93 -1.01
C GLY A 436 -8.35 -16.85 -0.88
N ASP A 437 -7.65 -16.63 -1.99
CA ASP A 437 -6.18 -16.47 -2.06
C ASP A 437 -5.72 -15.01 -2.22
N PHE A 438 -4.42 -14.78 -1.97
CA PHE A 438 -3.76 -13.51 -2.26
C PHE A 438 -3.55 -13.35 -3.77
N GLY A 439 -4.09 -12.25 -4.29
CA GLY A 439 -4.16 -12.01 -5.73
C GLY A 439 -5.60 -12.04 -6.24
N GLY A 440 -6.55 -12.53 -5.43
CA GLY A 440 -7.95 -12.54 -5.81
C GLY A 440 -8.20 -13.38 -7.04
N GLU A 441 -7.36 -14.38 -7.31
CA GLU A 441 -7.59 -15.25 -8.46
C GLU A 441 -8.81 -16.15 -8.18
N GLU A 442 -9.09 -16.52 -6.94
CA GLU A 442 -10.26 -17.35 -6.64
C GLU A 442 -10.84 -17.07 -5.24
N ILE A 443 -12.15 -16.84 -5.17
CA ILE A 443 -12.93 -16.88 -3.92
C ILE A 443 -13.87 -18.08 -3.97
N ARG A 444 -13.88 -18.87 -2.90
CA ARG A 444 -14.70 -20.07 -2.74
C ARG A 444 -15.72 -19.86 -1.62
N TRP A 445 -16.96 -20.25 -1.90
CA TRP A 445 -18.00 -20.37 -0.90
C TRP A 445 -18.17 -21.84 -0.51
N ILE A 446 -17.99 -22.17 0.76
CA ILE A 446 -17.89 -23.54 1.23
C ILE A 446 -18.90 -23.80 2.35
N ASP A 447 -19.67 -24.87 2.21
CA ASP A 447 -20.42 -25.47 3.32
C ASP A 447 -19.44 -26.29 4.16
N VAL A 448 -19.26 -25.88 5.42
CA VAL A 448 -18.19 -26.44 6.23
C VAL A 448 -18.50 -27.84 6.75
N ALA A 449 -19.78 -28.14 7.00
CA ALA A 449 -20.19 -29.46 7.50
C ALA A 449 -19.93 -30.57 6.47
N SER A 450 -20.12 -30.28 5.18
CA SER A 450 -19.93 -31.24 4.09
C SER A 450 -18.60 -31.08 3.35
N GLY A 451 -17.89 -29.97 3.57
CA GLY A 451 -16.74 -29.55 2.74
C GLY A 451 -17.12 -29.21 1.29
N ARG A 452 -18.42 -29.12 0.98
CA ARG A 452 -18.91 -28.92 -0.39
C ARG A 452 -18.67 -27.47 -0.80
N LYS A 453 -17.97 -27.30 -1.92
CA LYS A 453 -17.84 -26.02 -2.61
C LYS A 453 -19.19 -25.68 -3.25
N LEU A 454 -19.84 -24.63 -2.76
CA LEU A 454 -21.15 -24.18 -3.23
C LEU A 454 -21.03 -23.43 -4.55
N TRP A 455 -20.08 -22.50 -4.63
CA TRP A 455 -19.67 -21.86 -5.88
C TRP A 455 -18.26 -21.31 -5.75
N LYS A 456 -17.70 -20.93 -6.91
CA LYS A 456 -16.43 -20.22 -7.03
C LYS A 456 -16.64 -18.97 -7.87
N ALA A 457 -15.99 -17.87 -7.49
CA ALA A 457 -15.98 -16.65 -8.28
C ALA A 457 -14.53 -16.17 -8.44
N HIS A 458 -14.26 -15.65 -9.64
CA HIS A 458 -13.11 -14.78 -9.86
C HIS A 458 -13.64 -13.36 -9.59
N PRO A 459 -13.25 -12.68 -8.50
CA PRO A 459 -13.64 -11.29 -8.32
C PRO A 459 -13.17 -10.48 -9.53
N LEU A 460 -13.98 -9.52 -10.00
CA LEU A 460 -13.69 -8.68 -11.17
C LEU A 460 -12.60 -7.61 -10.90
N GLY A 461 -11.71 -7.90 -9.96
CA GLY A 461 -10.65 -7.05 -9.44
C GLY A 461 -9.95 -7.71 -8.26
N VAL A 462 -8.65 -7.45 -8.11
CA VAL A 462 -7.81 -8.01 -7.04
C VAL A 462 -8.20 -7.31 -5.72
N PRO A 463 -8.61 -8.03 -4.65
CA PRO A 463 -8.66 -7.44 -3.31
C PRO A 463 -7.27 -6.92 -2.95
N TYR A 464 -7.17 -5.74 -2.33
CA TYR A 464 -5.86 -5.21 -2.00
C TYR A 464 -5.19 -6.06 -0.92
N SER A 465 -3.88 -6.19 -1.10
CA SER A 465 -2.95 -6.87 -0.21
C SER A 465 -2.42 -5.91 0.85
N GLY A 466 -2.73 -6.21 2.11
CA GLY A 466 -2.08 -5.61 3.28
C GLY A 466 -2.55 -6.19 4.61
N GLY A 467 -3.15 -7.39 4.65
CA GLY A 467 -3.62 -7.98 5.92
C GLY A 467 -4.86 -7.31 6.53
N ALA A 468 -5.54 -6.38 5.85
CA ALA A 468 -6.77 -5.77 6.36
C ALA A 468 -8.01 -6.61 6.00
N MET A 469 -8.48 -7.45 6.93
CA MET A 469 -9.80 -8.12 6.88
C MET A 469 -11.01 -7.22 6.62
N ASP A 470 -10.89 -5.90 6.77
CA ASP A 470 -12.00 -4.97 6.65
C ASP A 470 -12.38 -4.69 5.19
N GLU A 471 -11.73 -5.36 4.25
CA GLU A 471 -11.95 -5.26 2.81
C GLU A 471 -12.99 -6.24 2.26
N LEU A 472 -13.41 -7.23 3.04
CA LEU A 472 -14.47 -8.18 2.70
C LEU A 472 -15.45 -8.30 3.88
N ARG A 473 -16.75 -8.13 3.60
CA ARG A 473 -17.81 -8.18 4.61
C ARG A 473 -19.08 -8.79 4.05
N PHE A 474 -19.78 -9.59 4.85
CA PHE A 474 -21.19 -9.87 4.57
C PHE A 474 -22.00 -8.59 4.81
N ASP A 475 -23.03 -8.39 3.99
CA ASP A 475 -24.05 -7.41 4.32
C ASP A 475 -24.81 -7.82 5.59
N PRO A 476 -25.46 -6.89 6.29
CA PRO A 476 -26.14 -7.22 7.55
C PRO A 476 -27.28 -8.24 7.40
N ALA A 477 -27.82 -8.41 6.19
CA ALA A 477 -28.80 -9.44 5.89
C ALA A 477 -28.17 -10.84 5.70
N GLY A 478 -26.85 -10.92 5.45
CA GLY A 478 -26.16 -12.17 5.15
C GLY A 478 -26.52 -12.74 3.77
N GLU A 479 -26.98 -11.90 2.85
CA GLU A 479 -27.37 -12.28 1.49
C GLU A 479 -26.29 -11.98 0.46
N HIS A 480 -25.41 -11.01 0.76
CA HIS A 480 -24.38 -10.51 -0.15
C HIS A 480 -23.01 -10.48 0.52
N LEU A 481 -21.98 -10.77 -0.26
CA LEU A 481 -20.60 -10.41 0.06
C LEU A 481 -20.30 -9.05 -0.56
N VAL A 482 -19.77 -8.12 0.22
CA VAL A 482 -19.29 -6.83 -0.25
C VAL A 482 -17.77 -6.79 -0.12
N ALA A 483 -17.13 -6.39 -1.21
CA ALA A 483 -15.69 -6.43 -1.39
C ALA A 483 -15.17 -5.08 -1.88
N LEU A 484 -14.05 -4.64 -1.29
CA LEU A 484 -13.21 -3.62 -1.90
C LEU A 484 -12.39 -4.27 -3.01
N CYS A 485 -12.68 -3.90 -4.26
CA CYS A 485 -12.02 -4.42 -5.44
C CYS A 485 -11.10 -3.34 -6.05
N ARG A 486 -9.86 -3.69 -6.39
CA ARG A 486 -8.99 -2.86 -7.21
C ARG A 486 -9.11 -3.27 -8.69
N HIS A 487 -9.22 -2.28 -9.56
CA HIS A 487 -9.02 -2.47 -11.00
C HIS A 487 -7.59 -2.02 -11.34
N GLY A 488 -6.77 -2.86 -11.99
CA GLY A 488 -5.41 -2.49 -12.41
C GLY A 488 -4.29 -2.68 -11.37
N GLY A 489 -3.04 -2.49 -11.81
CA GLY A 489 -1.82 -2.67 -11.02
C GLY A 489 -1.66 -1.68 -9.84
N TRP A 490 -0.53 -1.75 -9.14
CA TRP A 490 -0.29 -1.13 -7.82
C TRP A 490 -0.45 0.41 -7.72
N ALA A 491 -0.67 1.11 -8.82
CA ALA A 491 -0.83 2.57 -8.88
C ALA A 491 -2.20 2.97 -9.44
N ASP A 492 -2.99 3.64 -8.60
CA ASP A 492 -4.00 4.66 -8.93
C ASP A 492 -5.16 4.35 -9.89
N GLU A 493 -5.37 3.09 -10.27
CA GLU A 493 -6.60 2.69 -10.94
C GLU A 493 -7.69 2.32 -9.91
N GLY A 494 -8.91 2.83 -10.16
CA GLY A 494 -9.94 3.04 -9.15
C GLY A 494 -10.24 1.81 -8.28
N GLN A 495 -10.27 2.03 -6.96
CA GLN A 495 -10.88 1.11 -6.02
C GLN A 495 -12.39 1.29 -6.09
N SER A 496 -13.13 0.18 -6.19
CA SER A 496 -14.59 0.16 -6.16
C SER A 496 -15.09 -0.76 -5.06
N LEU A 497 -16.24 -0.42 -4.48
CA LEU A 497 -16.95 -1.32 -3.59
C LEU A 497 -17.97 -2.11 -4.42
N GLN A 498 -17.76 -3.41 -4.53
CA GLN A 498 -18.63 -4.32 -5.29
C GLN A 498 -19.35 -5.28 -4.36
N SER A 499 -20.58 -5.64 -4.70
CA SER A 499 -21.36 -6.66 -4.00
C SER A 499 -21.56 -7.89 -4.87
N TYR A 500 -21.67 -9.05 -4.24
CA TYR A 500 -21.85 -10.35 -4.87
C TYR A 500 -22.93 -11.11 -4.11
N ALA A 501 -23.93 -11.67 -4.82
CA ALA A 501 -24.97 -12.47 -4.19
C ALA A 501 -24.38 -13.80 -3.69
N LEU A 502 -24.63 -14.16 -2.43
CA LEU A 502 -24.14 -15.43 -1.88
C LEU A 502 -24.86 -16.65 -2.45
N ALA A 503 -26.04 -16.46 -3.04
CA ALA A 503 -26.81 -17.55 -3.64
C ALA A 503 -26.09 -18.17 -4.86
N ASP A 504 -25.42 -17.36 -5.68
CA ASP A 504 -24.82 -17.82 -6.94
C ASP A 504 -23.45 -17.19 -7.28
N GLY A 505 -22.91 -16.33 -6.41
CA GLY A 505 -21.62 -15.68 -6.58
C GLY A 505 -21.56 -14.59 -7.65
N LYS A 506 -22.71 -14.20 -8.22
CA LYS A 506 -22.73 -13.18 -9.27
C LYS A 506 -22.67 -11.77 -8.67
N PRO A 507 -22.07 -10.80 -9.39
CA PRO A 507 -22.16 -9.40 -9.00
C PRO A 507 -23.61 -8.99 -8.76
N ALA A 508 -23.88 -8.50 -7.56
CA ALA A 508 -25.14 -7.95 -7.12
C ALA A 508 -25.02 -6.44 -7.03
N HIS A 509 -26.08 -5.72 -7.39
CA HIS A 509 -26.15 -4.24 -7.40
C HIS A 509 -25.14 -3.55 -8.35
N ALA A 510 -25.41 -2.29 -8.69
CA ALA A 510 -24.41 -1.45 -9.32
C ALA A 510 -23.31 -1.12 -8.28
N ALA A 511 -22.07 -0.87 -8.71
CA ALA A 511 -20.99 -0.47 -7.81
C ALA A 511 -21.48 0.65 -6.87
N LEU A 512 -21.44 0.38 -5.56
CA LEU A 512 -21.99 1.25 -4.52
C LEU A 512 -21.33 2.63 -4.55
N GLU A 513 -20.06 2.67 -4.96
CA GLU A 513 -19.37 3.89 -5.36
C GLU A 513 -18.66 3.66 -6.70
N LYS A 514 -19.09 4.39 -7.75
CA LYS A 514 -18.43 4.36 -9.06
C LYS A 514 -17.22 5.30 -9.06
N ALA A 515 -16.03 4.72 -9.09
CA ALA A 515 -14.80 5.33 -9.61
C ALA A 515 -14.52 6.79 -9.19
N SER A 516 -14.61 7.10 -7.90
CA SER A 516 -13.84 8.23 -7.35
C SER A 516 -12.61 7.64 -6.66
N LYS A 517 -11.44 8.01 -7.14
CA LYS A 517 -10.14 7.43 -6.74
C LYS A 517 -10.02 7.37 -5.21
N GLY A 518 -9.58 6.21 -4.69
CA GLY A 518 -9.07 6.09 -3.32
C GLY A 518 -10.06 5.64 -2.25
N VAL A 519 -10.90 4.63 -2.50
CA VAL A 519 -11.64 3.95 -1.42
C VAL A 519 -10.69 3.04 -0.63
N THR A 520 -10.49 3.32 0.66
CA THR A 520 -9.47 2.67 1.48
C THR A 520 -10.00 1.89 2.68
N ALA A 521 -11.27 2.06 3.05
CA ALA A 521 -11.95 1.28 4.09
C ALA A 521 -13.46 1.37 3.90
N PHE A 522 -14.22 0.42 4.44
CA PHE A 522 -15.68 0.55 4.56
C PHE A 522 -16.22 -0.16 5.81
N ALA A 523 -17.43 0.22 6.22
CA ALA A 523 -18.16 -0.45 7.29
C ALA A 523 -19.67 -0.33 7.06
N PHE A 524 -20.41 -1.40 7.33
CA PHE A 524 -21.86 -1.36 7.36
C PHE A 524 -22.36 -0.70 8.63
N HIS A 525 -23.37 0.15 8.48
CA HIS A 525 -24.12 0.66 9.61
C HIS A 525 -25.03 -0.48 10.15
N PRO A 526 -25.24 -0.59 11.49
CA PRO A 526 -26.05 -1.66 12.09
C PRO A 526 -27.51 -1.75 11.62
N ASP A 527 -28.07 -0.66 11.08
CA ASP A 527 -29.42 -0.62 10.50
C ASP A 527 -29.57 -1.40 9.18
N GLY A 528 -28.48 -1.92 8.61
CA GLY A 528 -28.51 -2.69 7.36
C GLY A 528 -28.76 -1.86 6.10
N ALA A 529 -29.06 -0.57 6.23
CA ALA A 529 -29.50 0.27 5.13
C ALA A 529 -28.45 1.32 4.72
N ARG A 530 -27.30 1.35 5.40
CA ARG A 530 -26.24 2.32 5.13
C ARG A 530 -24.84 1.70 5.18
N VAL A 531 -23.92 2.28 4.42
CA VAL A 531 -22.50 1.92 4.41
C VAL A 531 -21.65 3.18 4.47
N ALA A 532 -20.65 3.20 5.36
CA ALA A 532 -19.62 4.23 5.37
C ALA A 532 -18.41 3.79 4.57
N ILE A 533 -17.83 4.72 3.83
CA ILE A 533 -16.68 4.53 2.96
C ILE A 533 -15.62 5.57 3.29
N GLY A 534 -14.41 5.10 3.58
CA GLY A 534 -13.24 5.90 3.87
C GLY A 534 -12.39 6.15 2.64
N LYS A 535 -11.81 7.35 2.55
CA LYS A 535 -11.02 7.78 1.40
C LYS A 535 -9.56 8.07 1.71
N LEU A 536 -8.75 8.01 0.66
CA LEU A 536 -7.33 8.35 0.63
C LEU A 536 -7.02 9.75 1.19
N ASP A 537 -7.93 10.70 1.00
CA ASP A 537 -7.73 12.10 1.37
C ASP A 537 -8.35 12.47 2.73
N GLY A 538 -8.80 11.49 3.51
CA GLY A 538 -9.39 11.70 4.84
C GLY A 538 -10.89 11.97 4.84
N HIS A 539 -11.56 11.90 3.68
CA HIS A 539 -13.01 11.94 3.62
C HIS A 539 -13.62 10.62 4.07
N VAL A 540 -14.78 10.75 4.72
CA VAL A 540 -15.72 9.64 4.88
C VAL A 540 -17.02 10.02 4.17
N VAL A 541 -17.57 9.05 3.45
CA VAL A 541 -18.83 9.14 2.74
C VAL A 541 -19.80 8.11 3.34
N LEU A 542 -21.03 8.52 3.60
CA LEU A 542 -22.11 7.63 4.03
C LEU A 542 -23.09 7.48 2.87
N LEU A 543 -23.33 6.25 2.46
CA LEU A 543 -24.23 5.91 1.36
C LEU A 543 -25.42 5.08 1.85
N ALA A 544 -26.55 5.19 1.16
CA ALA A 544 -27.63 4.22 1.27
C ALA A 544 -27.19 2.90 0.65
N TYR A 545 -27.50 1.78 1.31
CA TYR A 545 -27.26 0.43 0.83
C TYR A 545 -28.59 -0.28 0.57
N PRO A 546 -28.74 -1.02 -0.55
CA PRO A 546 -27.76 -1.23 -1.62
C PRO A 546 -27.79 -0.18 -2.74
N GLY A 547 -28.58 0.89 -2.61
CA GLY A 547 -28.84 1.85 -3.69
C GLY A 547 -27.67 2.76 -4.09
N GLY A 548 -26.67 2.94 -3.22
CA GLY A 548 -25.50 3.80 -3.45
C GLY A 548 -25.77 5.31 -3.37
N GLU A 549 -26.95 5.73 -2.89
CA GLU A 549 -27.30 7.15 -2.78
C GLU A 549 -26.43 7.84 -1.72
N LEU A 550 -25.88 9.01 -2.04
CA LEU A 550 -25.09 9.81 -1.11
C LEU A 550 -25.97 10.41 -0.01
N LEU A 551 -25.76 9.97 1.23
CA LEU A 551 -26.47 10.49 2.41
C LEU A 551 -25.68 11.60 3.11
N ALA A 552 -24.37 11.42 3.25
CA ALA A 552 -23.48 12.41 3.85
C ALA A 552 -22.04 12.27 3.34
N SER A 553 -21.29 13.36 3.33
CA SER A 553 -19.86 13.35 3.04
C SER A 553 -19.18 14.49 3.79
N GLN A 554 -18.05 14.19 4.43
CA GLN A 554 -17.25 15.20 5.09
C GLN A 554 -15.80 14.70 5.26
N LYS A 555 -14.87 15.65 5.20
CA LYS A 555 -13.49 15.42 5.61
C LYS A 555 -13.41 15.37 7.12
N VAL A 556 -13.09 14.20 7.66
CA VAL A 556 -13.15 13.95 9.11
C VAL A 556 -11.77 13.86 9.76
N LEU A 557 -10.74 13.55 8.98
CA LEU A 557 -9.32 13.56 9.36
C LEU A 557 -8.60 14.78 8.76
N ASP A 558 -7.49 15.19 9.39
CA ASP A 558 -6.73 16.36 8.94
C ASP A 558 -6.03 16.13 7.56
N LYS A 559 -5.52 17.21 6.94
CA LYS A 559 -5.22 17.33 5.49
C LYS A 559 -4.34 16.24 4.83
N LYS A 560 -3.75 15.29 5.56
CA LYS A 560 -2.85 14.23 5.04
C LYS A 560 -3.14 12.82 5.62
N GLY A 561 -4.30 12.58 6.23
CA GLY A 561 -4.63 11.28 6.84
C GLY A 561 -5.49 10.40 5.93
N ARG A 562 -4.88 9.41 5.26
CA ARG A 562 -5.61 8.30 4.60
C ARG A 562 -6.48 7.61 5.64
N VAL A 563 -7.78 7.43 5.35
CA VAL A 563 -8.65 6.60 6.21
C VAL A 563 -8.25 5.14 6.05
N THR A 564 -7.88 4.47 7.13
CA THR A 564 -7.41 3.07 7.09
C THR A 564 -8.34 2.11 7.83
N ALA A 565 -9.22 2.62 8.69
CA ALA A 565 -10.20 1.82 9.40
C ALA A 565 -11.47 2.63 9.69
N ILE A 566 -12.63 1.98 9.60
CA ILE A 566 -13.92 2.54 10.02
C ILE A 566 -14.65 1.48 10.83
N ALA A 567 -15.31 1.88 11.91
CA ALA A 567 -16.23 1.03 12.66
C ALA A 567 -17.44 1.84 13.14
N PHE A 568 -18.64 1.26 13.05
CA PHE A 568 -19.82 1.80 13.74
C PHE A 568 -19.94 1.19 15.13
N ASP A 569 -20.47 1.97 16.08
CA ASP A 569 -20.88 1.40 17.36
C ASP A 569 -22.15 0.56 17.18
N PRO A 570 -22.49 -0.33 18.14
CA PRO A 570 -23.64 -1.23 18.02
C PRO A 570 -24.98 -0.49 17.83
N THR A 571 -25.08 0.74 18.33
CA THR A 571 -26.29 1.57 18.17
C THR A 571 -26.36 2.26 16.81
N GLY A 572 -25.21 2.38 16.11
CA GLY A 572 -25.07 3.13 14.87
C GLY A 572 -25.03 4.65 15.03
N ALA A 573 -25.22 5.17 16.25
CA ALA A 573 -25.18 6.59 16.52
C ALA A 573 -23.77 7.18 16.43
N ARG A 574 -22.73 6.33 16.53
CA ARG A 574 -21.33 6.74 16.52
C ARG A 574 -20.51 5.93 15.53
N MET A 575 -19.48 6.56 14.99
CA MET A 575 -18.52 5.95 14.09
C MET A 575 -17.11 6.34 14.50
N ALA A 576 -16.21 5.35 14.59
CA ALA A 576 -14.78 5.54 14.75
C ALA A 576 -14.10 5.50 13.38
N VAL A 577 -13.14 6.41 13.17
CA VAL A 577 -12.38 6.55 11.92
C VAL A 577 -10.89 6.65 12.27
N GLY A 578 -10.08 5.73 11.75
CA GLY A 578 -8.64 5.65 11.98
C GLY A 578 -7.85 6.03 10.73
N SER A 579 -6.60 6.49 10.95
CA SER A 579 -5.72 6.92 9.87
C SER A 579 -4.37 6.22 9.83
N GLU A 580 -3.72 6.30 8.66
CA GLU A 580 -2.35 5.87 8.44
C GLU A 580 -1.32 6.59 9.34
N LYS A 581 -1.67 7.76 9.89
CA LYS A 581 -0.79 8.53 10.78
C LYS A 581 -1.17 8.41 12.26
N GLY A 582 -1.97 7.39 12.59
CA GLY A 582 -2.44 7.17 13.96
C GLY A 582 -3.45 8.21 14.46
N GLU A 583 -4.09 8.97 13.56
CA GLU A 583 -5.20 9.86 13.94
C GLU A 583 -6.47 9.02 14.11
N LEU A 584 -7.18 9.20 15.21
CA LEU A 584 -8.45 8.53 15.48
C LEU A 584 -9.51 9.57 15.78
N ALA A 585 -10.65 9.49 15.10
CA ALA A 585 -11.81 10.33 15.37
C ALA A 585 -13.02 9.46 15.71
N VAL A 586 -13.73 9.80 16.78
CA VAL A 586 -15.07 9.28 17.07
C VAL A 586 -16.07 10.38 16.77
N LEU A 587 -17.02 10.06 15.90
CA LEU A 587 -17.95 11.00 15.27
C LEU A 587 -19.38 10.57 15.55
N ALA A 588 -20.27 11.53 15.76
CA ALA A 588 -21.70 11.29 15.71
C ALA A 588 -22.14 11.09 14.25
N VAL A 589 -22.98 10.10 14.03
CA VAL A 589 -23.53 9.76 12.73
C VAL A 589 -24.93 10.38 12.62
N PRO A 590 -25.29 11.02 11.49
CA PRO A 590 -26.65 11.51 11.28
C PRO A 590 -27.69 10.42 11.52
N ALA A 591 -28.74 10.77 12.29
CA ALA A 591 -29.94 9.97 12.31
C ALA A 591 -30.56 9.91 10.91
N ARG A 592 -31.26 8.81 10.62
CA ARG A 592 -32.05 8.72 9.39
C ARG A 592 -33.16 9.78 9.45
N ALA A 593 -33.25 10.60 8.40
CA ALA A 593 -34.28 11.63 8.27
C ALA A 593 -35.67 11.04 8.06
#